data_AF-A0A0C4Y2C4-F1
#
_entry.id   AF-A0A0C4Y2C4-F1
#
_cell.length_a   1.000
_cell.length_b   1.000
_cell.length_c   1.000
_cell.angle_alpha   90.00
_cell.angle_beta   90.00
_cell.angle_gamma   90.00
#
_symmetry.space_group_name_H-M   'P 1'
#
loop_
_entity.id
_entity.type
_entity.pdbx_description
1 polymer ?
#
loop_
_entity_poly.entity_id
_entity_poly.type
_entity_poly.pdbx_seq_one_letter_code
_entity_poly.pdbx_strand_id
1 'polypeptide(L)'
;MIAMVGETLSDRLNEAEGDLISSRTALEAAGAMYLVYYRNHLSTEEQRVMPRAAQLLTREDWAAVDAAVPASDDPLFGENVQERFAMLRKQIESELSVSGQG
;
A
#
# COMPACT_ATOMS: atom_id res chain seq x y z
N MET A 1 15.23 4.32 -0.42
CA MET A 1 14.02 5.16 -0.65
C MET A 1 12.80 4.26 -0.67
N ILE A 2 11.61 4.76 -0.34
CA ILE A 2 10.36 3.98 -0.31
C ILE A 2 10.09 3.23 -1.63
N ALA A 3 10.42 3.85 -2.78
CA ALA A 3 10.31 3.24 -4.09
C ALA A 3 11.14 1.95 -4.23
N MET A 4 12.39 1.95 -3.77
CA MET A 4 13.29 0.80 -3.86
C MET A 4 12.85 -0.38 -2.98
N VAL A 5 12.34 -0.11 -1.77
CA VAL A 5 11.83 -1.18 -0.89
C VAL A 5 10.48 -1.70 -1.37
N GLY A 6 9.68 -0.86 -2.01
CA GLY A 6 8.44 -1.27 -2.69
C GLY A 6 8.73 -2.15 -3.91
N GLU A 7 9.69 -1.77 -4.75
CA GLU A 7 10.16 -2.56 -5.89
C GLU A 7 10.66 -3.94 -5.44
N THR A 8 11.52 -3.97 -4.42
CA THR A 8 11.99 -5.23 -3.82
C THR A 8 10.83 -6.12 -3.33
N LEU A 9 9.83 -5.55 -2.66
CA LEU A 9 8.66 -6.32 -2.23
C LEU A 9 7.86 -6.85 -3.42
N SER A 10 7.63 -6.01 -4.43
CA SER A 10 6.91 -6.40 -5.65
C SER A 10 7.60 -7.55 -6.36
N ASP A 11 8.92 -7.50 -6.50
CA ASP A 11 9.70 -8.56 -7.13
C ASP A 11 9.55 -9.88 -6.37
N ARG A 12 9.62 -9.86 -5.03
CA ARG A 12 9.44 -11.07 -4.22
C ARG A 12 8.03 -11.64 -4.29
N LEU A 13 7.01 -10.81 -4.44
CA LEU A 13 5.63 -11.27 -4.65
C LEU A 13 5.48 -11.93 -6.02
N ASN A 14 6.03 -11.32 -7.07
CA ASN A 14 6.01 -11.88 -8.42
C ASN A 14 6.78 -13.21 -8.52
N GLU A 15 7.92 -13.32 -7.82
CA GLU A 15 8.68 -14.58 -7.72
C GLU A 15 7.88 -15.67 -7.02
N ALA A 16 7.11 -15.34 -5.98
CA ALA A 16 6.29 -16.30 -5.24
C ALA A 16 5.02 -16.73 -5.99
N GLU A 17 4.48 -15.86 -6.85
CA GLU A 17 3.37 -16.17 -7.76
C GLU A 17 3.82 -17.05 -8.93
N GLY A 18 5.02 -16.80 -9.47
CA GLY A 18 5.63 -17.68 -10.46
C GLY A 18 6.06 -19.01 -9.84
N ASP A 19 6.15 -20.07 -10.65
CA ASP A 19 6.71 -21.38 -10.25
C ASP A 19 8.23 -21.34 -9.91
N LEU A 20 8.74 -20.19 -9.47
CA LEU A 20 10.12 -19.99 -9.04
C LEU A 20 10.28 -20.42 -7.58
N ILE A 21 11.42 -21.03 -7.26
CA ILE A 21 11.77 -21.37 -5.88
C ILE A 21 12.00 -20.07 -5.11
N SER A 22 11.01 -19.69 -4.31
CA SER A 22 10.99 -18.45 -3.55
C SER A 22 11.31 -18.67 -2.07
N SER A 23 12.13 -17.79 -1.50
CA SER A 23 12.45 -17.83 -0.07
C SER A 23 11.39 -17.10 0.74
N ARG A 24 10.63 -17.86 1.55
CA ARG A 24 9.64 -17.31 2.50
C ARG A 24 10.25 -16.24 3.40
N THR A 25 11.43 -16.50 3.96
CA THR A 25 12.13 -15.54 4.83
C THR A 25 12.52 -14.26 4.10
N ALA A 26 12.92 -14.35 2.83
CA ALA A 26 13.26 -13.16 2.04
C ALA A 26 12.02 -12.31 1.73
N LEU A 27 10.88 -12.95 1.42
CA LEU A 27 9.61 -12.25 1.21
C LEU A 27 9.13 -11.57 2.50
N GLU A 28 9.19 -12.26 3.65
CA GLU A 28 8.84 -11.68 4.94
C GLU A 28 9.73 -10.48 5.30
N ALA A 29 11.05 -10.59 5.05
CA ALA A 29 11.98 -9.50 5.29
C ALA A 29 11.70 -8.29 4.38
N ALA A 30 11.39 -8.51 3.10
CA ALA A 30 11.00 -7.45 2.17
C ALA A 30 9.71 -6.75 2.62
N GLY A 31 8.70 -7.52 3.04
CA GLY A 31 7.44 -6.99 3.56
C GLY A 31 7.63 -6.16 4.84
N ALA A 32 8.37 -6.67 5.81
CA ALA A 32 8.67 -5.95 7.05
C ALA A 32 9.42 -4.64 6.77
N MET A 33 10.41 -4.67 5.87
CA MET A 33 11.16 -3.49 5.47
C MET A 33 10.26 -2.45 4.81
N TYR A 34 9.42 -2.86 3.84
CA TYR A 34 8.45 -1.99 3.20
C TYR A 34 7.54 -1.30 4.21
N LEU A 35 6.98 -2.05 5.17
CA LEU A 35 6.10 -1.51 6.20
C LEU A 35 6.77 -0.44 7.08
N VAL A 36 8.03 -0.64 7.46
CA VAL A 36 8.78 0.35 8.25
C VAL A 36 8.93 1.66 7.49
N TYR A 37 9.40 1.59 6.24
CA TYR A 37 9.61 2.78 5.42
C TYR A 37 8.30 3.47 5.05
N TYR A 38 7.27 2.70 4.70
CA TYR A 38 5.96 3.22 4.29
C TYR A 38 5.26 3.94 5.44
N ARG A 39 5.26 3.35 6.64
CA ARG A 39 4.68 3.99 7.84
C ARG A 39 5.41 5.27 8.22
N ASN A 40 6.75 5.28 8.15
CA ASN A 40 7.53 6.48 8.43
C ASN A 40 7.27 7.59 7.40
N HIS A 41 7.08 7.23 6.14
CA HIS A 41 6.71 8.18 5.09
C HIS A 41 5.33 8.79 5.35
N LEU A 42 4.28 7.97 5.54
CA LEU A 42 2.93 8.47 5.85
C LEU A 42 2.93 9.35 7.10
N SER A 43 3.61 8.92 8.18
CA SER A 43 3.71 9.71 9.40
C SER A 43 4.36 11.08 9.15
N THR A 44 5.35 11.15 8.24
CA THR A 44 5.97 12.43 7.85
C THR A 44 4.99 13.30 7.08
N GLU A 45 4.24 12.72 6.15
CA GLU A 45 3.24 13.45 5.36
C GLU A 45 2.13 14.01 6.25
N GLU A 46 1.51 13.16 7.09
CA GLU A 46 0.43 13.52 8.00
C GLU A 46 0.84 14.59 9.01
N GLN A 47 2.04 14.49 9.59
CA GLN A 47 2.46 15.40 10.65
C GLN A 47 3.06 16.70 10.12
N ARG A 48 3.58 16.73 8.88
CA ARG A 48 4.39 17.86 8.39
C ARG A 48 3.93 18.43 7.05
N VAL A 49 3.50 17.59 6.13
CA VAL A 49 3.15 18.01 4.76
C VAL A 49 1.69 18.45 4.72
N MET A 50 0.76 17.56 5.11
CA MET A 50 -0.68 17.84 5.06
C MET A 50 -1.10 19.09 5.84
N PRO A 51 -0.59 19.35 7.08
CA PRO A 51 -0.95 20.56 7.82
C PRO A 51 -0.46 21.84 7.15
N ARG A 52 0.71 21.80 6.50
CA ARG A 52 1.24 22.95 5.75
C ARG A 52 0.48 23.16 4.44
N ALA A 53 0.15 22.08 3.74
CA ALA A 53 -0.67 22.15 2.54
C ALA A 53 -2.03 22.80 2.86
N ALA A 54 -2.68 22.40 3.95
CA ALA A 54 -3.94 23.01 4.40
C ALA A 54 -3.83 24.50 4.76
N GLN A 55 -2.66 24.98 5.19
CA GLN A 55 -2.42 26.39 5.54
C GLN A 55 -2.04 27.25 4.34
N LEU A 56 -1.36 26.68 3.35
CA LEU A 56 -0.70 27.44 2.28
C LEU A 56 -1.39 27.29 0.92
N LEU A 57 -2.01 26.16 0.64
CA LEU A 57 -2.64 25.91 -0.67
C LEU A 57 -3.98 26.63 -0.75
N THR A 58 -4.16 27.36 -1.84
CA THR A 58 -5.41 28.02 -2.21
C THR A 58 -6.38 27.01 -2.82
N ARG A 59 -7.62 27.44 -3.08
CA ARG A 59 -8.61 26.60 -3.76
C ARG A 59 -8.14 26.24 -5.17
N GLU A 60 -7.52 27.19 -5.85
CA GLU A 60 -6.98 27.03 -7.20
C GLU A 60 -5.84 26.00 -7.22
N ASP A 61 -4.98 26.00 -6.19
CA ASP A 61 -3.92 25.00 -6.04
C ASP A 61 -4.51 23.59 -5.83
N TRP A 62 -5.52 23.46 -4.98
CA TRP A 62 -6.21 22.18 -4.77
C TRP A 62 -6.90 21.68 -6.03
N ALA A 63 -7.54 22.56 -6.80
CA ALA A 63 -8.14 22.19 -8.08
C ALA A 63 -7.07 21.70 -9.09
N ALA A 64 -5.87 22.27 -9.07
CA ALA A 64 -4.76 21.80 -9.90
C ALA A 64 -4.24 20.42 -9.44
N VAL A 65 -4.18 20.15 -8.13
CA VAL A 65 -3.85 18.83 -7.59
C VAL A 65 -4.87 17.79 -8.03
N ASP A 66 -6.17 18.06 -7.88
CA ASP A 66 -7.24 17.16 -8.30
C ASP A 66 -7.19 16.87 -9.80
N ALA A 67 -6.90 17.88 -10.63
CA ALA A 67 -6.78 17.71 -12.07
C ALA A 67 -5.53 16.94 -12.51
N ALA A 68 -4.47 16.92 -11.69
CA ALA A 68 -3.23 16.21 -11.99
C ALA A 68 -3.31 14.71 -11.66
N VAL A 69 -4.21 14.31 -10.75
CA VAL A 69 -4.43 12.91 -10.40
C VAL A 69 -5.36 12.29 -11.45
N PRO A 70 -4.94 11.21 -12.15
CA PRO A 70 -5.82 10.53 -13.09
C PRO A 70 -7.10 10.07 -12.38
N ALA A 71 -8.26 10.33 -13.01
CA ALA A 71 -9.51 9.74 -12.57
C ALA A 71 -9.44 8.22 -12.76
N SER A 72 -9.06 7.51 -11.69
CA SER A 72 -9.11 6.06 -11.60
C SER A 72 -10.00 5.73 -10.42
N ASP A 73 -10.99 4.88 -10.63
CA ASP A 73 -11.74 4.29 -9.52
C ASP A 73 -10.75 3.51 -8.64
N ASP A 74 -10.61 3.92 -7.39
CA ASP A 74 -9.85 3.16 -6.41
C ASP A 74 -10.63 1.86 -6.13
N PRO A 75 -10.07 0.68 -6.42
CA PRO A 75 -10.81 -0.56 -6.27
C PRO A 75 -10.92 -1.02 -4.81
N LEU A 76 -10.22 -0.35 -3.88
CA LEU A 76 -10.18 -0.64 -2.44
C LEU A 76 -11.04 0.34 -1.62
N PHE A 77 -11.13 1.59 -2.04
CA PHE A 77 -11.82 2.68 -1.31
C PHE A 77 -12.72 3.52 -2.23
N GLY A 78 -13.67 4.28 -1.66
CA GLY A 78 -14.58 5.14 -2.42
C GLY A 78 -15.93 4.50 -2.72
N GLU A 79 -16.62 4.98 -3.77
CA GLU A 79 -18.00 4.55 -4.09
C GLU A 79 -18.04 3.20 -4.84
N ASN A 80 -17.00 2.88 -5.63
CA ASN A 80 -16.95 1.71 -6.50
C ASN A 80 -15.94 0.65 -6.02
N VAL A 81 -16.02 0.27 -4.73
CA VAL A 81 -15.15 -0.78 -4.16
C VAL A 81 -15.44 -2.12 -4.84
N GLN A 82 -14.41 -2.78 -5.38
CA GLN A 82 -14.58 -4.06 -6.06
C GLN A 82 -14.69 -5.21 -5.06
N GLU A 83 -15.75 -6.00 -5.17
CA GLU A 83 -16.05 -7.12 -4.26
C GLU A 83 -14.88 -8.11 -4.14
N ARG A 84 -14.12 -8.31 -5.21
CA ARG A 84 -12.94 -9.21 -5.22
C ARG A 84 -11.93 -8.89 -4.13
N PHE A 85 -11.67 -7.60 -3.86
CA PHE A 85 -10.68 -7.19 -2.86
C PHE A 85 -11.23 -7.34 -1.44
N ALA A 86 -12.53 -7.12 -1.25
CA ALA A 86 -13.19 -7.40 0.02
C ALA A 86 -13.17 -8.90 0.34
N MET A 87 -13.40 -9.76 -0.66
CA MET A 87 -13.31 -11.22 -0.53
C MET A 87 -11.86 -11.67 -0.24
N LEU A 88 -10.89 -11.13 -0.97
CA LEU A 88 -9.46 -11.43 -0.75
C LEU A 88 -9.02 -11.11 0.68
N ARG A 89 -9.42 -9.93 1.20
CA ARG A 89 -9.10 -9.56 2.59
C ARG A 89 -9.66 -10.56 3.59
N LYS A 90 -10.94 -10.95 3.44
CA LYS A 90 -11.58 -11.96 4.30
C LYS A 90 -10.85 -13.30 4.24
N GLN A 91 -10.40 -13.71 3.06
CA GLN A 91 -9.64 -14.95 2.91
C GLN A 91 -8.31 -14.89 3.68
N ILE A 92 -7.53 -13.82 3.51
CA ILE A 92 -6.26 -13.62 4.23
C ILE A 92 -6.49 -13.65 5.74
N GLU A 93 -7.51 -12.96 6.25
CA GLU A 93 -7.87 -12.96 7.67
C GLU A 93 -8.23 -14.37 8.17
N SER A 94 -8.97 -15.15 7.37
CA SER A 94 -9.35 -16.52 7.73
C SER A 94 -8.13 -17.45 7.81
N GLU A 95 -7.20 -17.37 6.86
CA GLU A 95 -5.99 -18.21 6.83
C GLU A 95 -5.03 -17.88 8.00
N LEU A 96 -4.97 -16.62 8.42
CA LEU A 96 -4.25 -16.21 9.64
C LEU A 96 -4.84 -16.84 10.91
N SER A 97 -6.17 -16.92 11.02
CA SER A 97 -6.84 -17.52 12.18
C SER A 97 -6.65 -19.03 12.31
N VAL A 98 -6.44 -19.72 11.18
CA VAL A 98 -6.14 -21.16 11.11
C VAL A 98 -4.66 -21.42 11.41
N SER A 99 -3.76 -20.59 10.89
CA SER A 99 -2.31 -20.75 11.08
C SER A 99 -1.84 -20.48 12.52
N GLY A 100 -2.62 -19.75 13.32
CA GLY A 100 -2.33 -19.49 14.74
C GLY A 100 -2.80 -20.59 15.72
N GLN A 101 -3.41 -21.67 15.23
CA GLN A 101 -3.90 -22.81 16.04
C GLN A 101 -3.05 -24.09 15.90
N GLY A 102 -1.90 -24.03 15.21
CA GLY A 102 -0.97 -25.14 14.99
C GLY A 102 0.37 -24.97 15.70
#